data_AF-A0AAW1UQY2-F1
#
_entry.id   AF-A0AAW1UQY2-F1
#
_cell.length_a   1.000
_cell.length_b   1.000
_cell.length_c   1.000
_cell.angle_alpha   90.00
_cell.angle_beta   90.00
_cell.angle_gamma   90.00
#
_symmetry.space_group_name_H-M   'P 1'
#
loop_
_entity.id
_entity.type
_entity.pdbx_description
1 polymer ?
#
loop_
_entity_poly.entity_id
_entity_poly.type
_entity_poly.pdbx_seq_one_letter_code
_entity_poly.pdbx_strand_id
1 'polypeptide(L)'
;MPTLRHTKSEENLGGYDNNTASAFSMCGMLCDDNDPDWSKEDDEISQQYTQLKKPIDRDTISQMSQESSDSREPPMWISALDIRKRLSDSFQENKNKQFTHDPEDPSAAVLKEPWQEKEQRVRESSPYGHLSTWKLLSVIVKCGDDLRQELMASQLLQMFQKIWQMEHVPLWVHPYKILCLSNDSGLIEPILNTISLHQEYGPMNSEAFLSAQKNFVQSCAAYCLICYLIQVKDRHNGNILLKSDGHLIHIDFGFILSTSPKNLGFETSPFKLTSEFVEIMGGDYSDMFEYFKILILQGLIAARKHQDMIIPLVEIMRSGSQLPCFKSGAATVQNLKSRFHMNMTEEQLQLEVNKMVEGSMHSLSTKLYDGFQYFTNGIL
;
A
#
# COMPACT_ATOMS: atom_id res chain seq x y z
N MET A 1 25.02 4.97 -73.88
CA MET A 1 25.88 4.03 -73.11
C MET A 1 26.41 4.74 -71.87
N PRO A 2 25.74 4.65 -70.71
CA PRO A 2 26.30 5.15 -69.46
C PRO A 2 26.42 4.04 -68.40
N THR A 3 27.63 3.84 -67.87
CA THR A 3 27.89 2.93 -66.74
C THR A 3 28.59 3.68 -65.60
N LEU A 4 27.81 3.82 -64.53
CA LEU A 4 28.12 3.56 -63.11
C LEU A 4 29.12 4.43 -62.31
N ARG A 5 28.54 4.87 -61.17
CA ARG A 5 29.08 5.18 -59.83
C ARG A 5 29.63 6.59 -59.60
N HIS A 6 28.86 7.39 -58.86
CA HIS A 6 29.22 7.86 -57.52
C HIS A 6 27.95 8.35 -56.77
N THR A 7 27.68 7.77 -55.60
CA THR A 7 26.59 8.15 -54.69
C THR A 7 27.17 8.82 -53.43
N LYS A 8 26.44 9.84 -52.94
CA LYS A 8 26.67 10.61 -51.72
C LYS A 8 26.58 9.77 -50.44
N SER A 9 27.33 10.16 -49.41
CA SER A 9 27.02 9.88 -48.00
C SER A 9 27.67 10.93 -47.09
N GLU A 10 26.86 11.53 -46.23
CA GLU A 10 27.23 12.41 -45.12
C GLU A 10 27.07 11.66 -43.78
N GLU A 11 28.01 11.97 -42.86
CA GLU A 11 27.90 12.09 -41.40
C GLU A 11 27.67 10.88 -40.45
N ASN A 12 28.80 10.49 -39.83
CA ASN A 12 29.13 10.34 -38.39
C ASN A 12 28.09 10.07 -37.26
N LEU A 13 28.42 8.99 -36.52
CA LEU A 13 28.49 8.80 -35.04
C LEU A 13 27.24 8.95 -34.15
N GLY A 14 26.93 7.87 -33.42
CA GLY A 14 26.10 7.90 -32.21
C GLY A 14 26.06 6.54 -31.51
N GLY A 15 26.37 6.51 -30.21
CA GLY A 15 26.62 5.32 -29.40
C GLY A 15 25.36 4.61 -28.88
N TYR A 16 25.62 3.45 -28.28
CA TYR A 16 24.67 2.50 -27.71
C TYR A 16 23.90 3.06 -26.52
N ASP A 17 22.57 2.94 -26.55
CA ASP A 17 21.71 2.94 -25.35
C ASP A 17 20.68 1.81 -25.44
N ASN A 18 20.63 1.00 -24.39
CA ASN A 18 19.66 -0.08 -24.18
C ASN A 18 18.35 0.52 -23.64
N ASN A 19 17.31 0.55 -24.46
CA ASN A 19 15.96 0.95 -24.04
C ASN A 19 15.07 -0.28 -23.89
N THR A 20 14.74 -0.63 -22.64
CA THR A 20 13.62 -1.53 -22.32
C THR A 20 12.31 -0.83 -22.62
N ALA A 21 11.57 -1.32 -23.62
CA ALA A 21 10.28 -0.78 -24.01
C ALA A 21 9.24 -0.92 -22.88
N SER A 22 8.72 0.22 -22.42
CA SER A 22 7.56 0.33 -21.53
C SER A 22 6.27 0.11 -22.33
N ALA A 23 5.38 -0.75 -21.83
CA ALA A 23 4.06 -1.02 -22.43
C ALA A 23 3.00 0.06 -22.16
N PHE A 24 3.40 1.24 -21.66
CA PHE A 24 2.50 2.38 -21.41
C PHE A 24 2.99 3.66 -22.10
N SER A 25 3.27 3.58 -23.41
CA SER A 25 3.52 4.76 -24.22
C SER A 25 2.35 4.97 -25.19
N MET A 26 1.51 5.96 -24.91
CA MET A 26 0.51 6.45 -25.86
C MET A 26 1.11 7.62 -26.63
N CYS A 27 1.31 7.39 -27.92
CA CYS A 27 1.69 8.37 -28.91
C CYS A 27 0.56 9.40 -29.07
N GLY A 28 0.88 10.68 -28.92
CA GLY A 28 -0.04 11.78 -29.19
C GLY A 28 -0.24 11.97 -30.69
N MET A 29 -1.49 12.20 -31.10
CA MET A 29 -1.80 12.76 -32.40
C MET A 29 -2.78 13.93 -32.24
N LEU A 30 -2.39 15.03 -32.86
CA LEU A 30 -3.11 16.29 -32.96
C LEU A 30 -4.11 16.23 -34.15
N CYS A 31 -5.26 16.87 -33.91
CA CYS A 31 -6.19 17.58 -34.82
C CYS A 31 -6.78 16.86 -36.06
N ASP A 32 -8.11 16.80 -36.15
CA ASP A 32 -8.86 17.75 -37.00
C ASP A 32 -10.36 17.84 -36.58
N ASP A 33 -10.88 19.06 -36.54
CA ASP A 33 -12.29 19.41 -36.28
C ASP A 33 -13.04 19.45 -37.63
N ASN A 34 -13.94 18.49 -37.88
CA ASN A 34 -15.18 18.60 -38.68
C ASN A 34 -15.62 17.22 -39.19
N ASP A 35 -16.62 16.60 -38.54
CA ASP A 35 -17.65 15.85 -39.27
C ASP A 35 -18.87 15.58 -38.36
N PRO A 36 -20.11 15.95 -38.76
CA PRO A 36 -21.32 15.62 -38.02
C PRO A 36 -22.03 14.44 -38.68
N ASP A 37 -21.74 13.21 -38.26
CA ASP A 37 -22.53 12.04 -38.67
C ASP A 37 -22.72 11.06 -37.51
N TRP A 38 -23.60 11.45 -36.58
CA TRP A 38 -24.20 10.51 -35.63
C TRP A 38 -25.35 9.80 -36.34
N SER A 39 -25.04 8.68 -36.99
CA SER A 39 -26.03 7.81 -37.62
C SER A 39 -26.92 7.15 -36.56
N LYS A 40 -28.23 7.16 -36.81
CA LYS A 40 -29.35 6.68 -35.98
C LYS A 40 -29.34 5.19 -35.57
N GLU A 41 -28.22 4.49 -35.72
CA GLU A 41 -28.08 3.06 -35.44
C GLU A 41 -27.67 2.77 -33.98
N ASP A 42 -27.02 3.73 -33.30
CA ASP A 42 -26.63 3.58 -31.87
C ASP A 42 -27.82 3.71 -30.89
N ASP A 43 -28.92 4.34 -31.33
CA ASP A 43 -30.13 4.53 -30.53
C ASP A 43 -30.98 3.25 -30.44
N GLU A 44 -30.87 2.32 -31.40
CA GLU A 44 -31.60 1.04 -31.38
C GLU A 44 -30.92 0.00 -30.48
N ILE A 45 -29.58 -0.01 -30.43
CA ILE A 45 -28.81 -0.94 -29.60
C ILE A 45 -29.04 -0.65 -28.10
N SER A 46 -29.08 0.63 -27.71
CA SER A 46 -29.35 1.05 -26.33
C SER A 46 -30.77 0.70 -25.85
N GLN A 47 -31.75 0.71 -26.76
CA GLN A 47 -33.14 0.34 -26.42
C GLN A 47 -33.32 -1.18 -26.23
N GLN A 48 -32.53 -2.00 -26.93
CA GLN A 48 -32.58 -3.46 -26.83
C GLN A 48 -32.09 -3.97 -25.46
N TYR A 49 -31.12 -3.29 -24.85
CA TYR A 49 -30.64 -3.59 -23.49
C TYR A 49 -31.61 -3.20 -22.38
N THR A 50 -32.54 -2.27 -22.65
CA THR A 50 -33.50 -1.79 -21.65
C THR A 50 -34.69 -2.75 -21.49
N GLN A 51 -34.91 -3.66 -22.45
CA GLN A 51 -36.08 -4.56 -22.49
C GLN A 51 -35.79 -6.03 -22.10
N LEU A 52 -34.55 -6.38 -21.75
CA LEU A 52 -34.23 -7.73 -21.29
C LEU A 52 -34.70 -7.94 -19.84
N LYS A 53 -35.78 -8.70 -19.67
CA LYS A 53 -36.19 -9.27 -18.38
C LYS A 53 -35.05 -10.13 -17.81
N LYS A 54 -34.63 -9.83 -16.57
CA LYS A 54 -33.65 -10.62 -15.81
C LYS A 54 -34.08 -12.09 -15.71
N PRO A 55 -33.23 -13.07 -16.07
CA PRO A 55 -33.46 -14.45 -15.68
C PRO A 55 -33.39 -14.56 -14.16
N ILE A 56 -34.41 -15.17 -13.58
CA ILE A 56 -34.41 -15.65 -12.20
C ILE A 56 -33.81 -17.04 -12.28
N ASP A 57 -32.50 -17.13 -12.07
CA ASP A 57 -31.84 -18.28 -11.48
C ASP A 57 -30.52 -17.75 -10.91
N ARG A 58 -30.50 -17.64 -9.59
CA ARG A 58 -29.36 -17.15 -8.81
C ARG A 58 -28.50 -18.35 -8.43
N ASP A 59 -27.26 -18.37 -8.89
CA ASP A 59 -26.28 -19.35 -8.43
C ASP A 59 -26.01 -19.17 -6.92
N THR A 60 -26.02 -20.29 -6.21
CA THR A 60 -25.89 -20.43 -4.74
C THR A 60 -24.51 -20.03 -4.17
N ILE A 61 -23.64 -19.43 -4.98
CA ILE A 61 -22.28 -19.01 -4.56
C ILE A 61 -22.21 -17.51 -4.22
N SER A 62 -23.20 -16.69 -4.60
CA SER A 62 -23.23 -15.25 -4.25
C SER A 62 -24.04 -14.91 -2.99
N GLN A 63 -24.42 -15.89 -2.17
CA GLN A 63 -25.18 -15.65 -0.93
C GLN A 63 -24.32 -15.44 0.33
N MET A 64 -23.02 -15.75 0.30
CA MET A 64 -22.18 -15.62 1.51
C MET A 64 -21.52 -14.24 1.68
N SER A 65 -21.62 -13.35 0.69
CA SER A 65 -21.01 -12.00 0.76
C SER A 65 -22.03 -10.87 1.00
N GLN A 66 -23.27 -11.18 1.37
CA GLN A 66 -24.30 -10.18 1.69
C GLN A 66 -24.91 -10.27 3.10
N GLU A 67 -24.58 -11.28 3.91
CA GLU A 67 -24.99 -11.31 5.32
C GLU A 67 -23.96 -10.65 6.24
N SER A 68 -23.75 -9.35 6.05
CA SER A 68 -23.24 -8.49 7.12
C SER A 68 -23.66 -7.04 6.89
N SER A 69 -24.98 -6.80 6.80
CA SER A 69 -25.61 -5.49 6.98
C SER A 69 -27.12 -5.50 6.74
N ASP A 70 -27.87 -6.31 7.49
CA ASP A 70 -29.29 -5.98 7.72
C ASP A 70 -29.54 -5.80 9.22
N SER A 71 -29.31 -4.57 9.69
CA SER A 71 -29.63 -4.14 11.05
C SER A 71 -31.14 -3.93 11.19
N ARG A 72 -31.86 -5.00 11.56
CA ARG A 72 -33.24 -4.89 12.07
C ARG A 72 -33.40 -5.34 13.52
N GLU A 73 -32.32 -5.62 14.23
CA GLU A 73 -32.37 -5.85 15.68
C GLU A 73 -32.05 -4.56 16.47
N PRO A 74 -32.76 -4.28 17.57
CA PRO A 74 -32.48 -3.10 18.39
C PRO A 74 -31.07 -3.22 18.99
N PRO A 75 -30.36 -2.09 19.21
CA PRO A 75 -28.98 -2.11 19.65
C PRO A 75 -28.87 -2.79 21.02
N MET A 76 -28.23 -3.96 21.06
CA MET A 76 -27.81 -4.58 22.32
C MET A 76 -26.71 -3.72 22.94
N TRP A 77 -27.06 -3.06 24.05
CA TRP A 77 -26.10 -2.36 24.90
C TRP A 77 -25.27 -3.39 25.66
N ILE A 78 -24.07 -3.69 25.15
CA ILE A 78 -23.11 -4.51 25.88
C ILE A 78 -22.34 -3.61 26.85
N SER A 79 -22.48 -3.89 28.14
CA SER A 79 -21.76 -3.15 29.19
C SER A 79 -20.25 -3.32 29.03
N ALA A 80 -19.49 -2.23 29.21
CA ALA A 80 -18.02 -2.28 29.23
C ALA A 80 -17.47 -3.27 30.28
N LEU A 81 -18.27 -3.61 31.30
CA LEU A 81 -17.93 -4.63 32.29
C LEU A 81 -17.97 -6.06 31.72
N ASP A 82 -18.90 -6.36 30.82
CA ASP A 82 -19.03 -7.67 30.19
C ASP A 82 -17.93 -7.92 29.16
N ILE A 83 -17.52 -6.87 28.45
CA ILE A 83 -16.35 -6.90 27.54
C ILE A 83 -15.09 -7.19 28.35
N ARG A 84 -14.90 -6.49 29.48
CA ARG A 84 -13.73 -6.68 30.36
C ARG A 84 -13.67 -8.08 30.96
N LYS A 85 -14.81 -8.65 31.36
CA LYS A 85 -14.90 -10.01 31.92
C LYS A 85 -14.53 -11.06 30.87
N ARG A 86 -15.09 -10.96 29.66
CA ARG A 86 -14.78 -11.88 28.55
C ARG A 86 -13.34 -11.80 28.06
N LEU A 87 -12.75 -10.60 28.06
CA LEU A 87 -11.33 -10.41 27.75
C LEU A 87 -10.45 -11.13 28.77
N SER A 88 -10.79 -11.02 30.06
CA SER A 88 -10.06 -11.67 31.17
C SER A 88 -10.05 -13.20 31.05
N ASP A 89 -11.19 -13.78 30.66
CA ASP A 89 -11.36 -15.23 30.49
C ASP A 89 -10.58 -15.75 29.27
N SER A 90 -10.48 -14.97 28.17
CA SER A 90 -9.72 -15.36 26.97
C SER A 90 -8.19 -15.36 27.17
N PHE A 91 -7.67 -14.48 28.04
CA PHE A 91 -6.24 -14.46 28.38
C PHE A 91 -5.81 -15.72 29.16
N GLN A 92 -6.75 -16.44 29.78
CA GLN A 92 -6.45 -17.71 30.45
C GLN A 92 -6.49 -18.91 29.49
N GLU A 93 -7.32 -18.88 28.44
CA GLU A 93 -7.42 -19.99 27.46
C GLU A 93 -6.28 -20.01 26.42
N ASN A 94 -5.69 -18.87 26.08
CA ASN A 94 -4.65 -18.76 25.03
C ASN A 94 -3.28 -19.37 25.36
N LYS A 95 -3.09 -19.96 26.56
CA LYS A 95 -1.81 -20.61 26.89
C LYS A 95 -1.62 -22.00 26.26
N ASN A 96 -2.65 -22.62 25.69
CA ASN A 96 -2.62 -24.06 25.37
C ASN A 96 -3.07 -24.49 23.95
N LYS A 97 -3.14 -23.62 22.94
CA LYS A 97 -3.49 -24.06 21.56
C LYS A 97 -2.34 -23.86 20.58
N GLN A 98 -1.70 -24.97 20.24
CA GLN A 98 -0.84 -25.11 19.06
C GLN A 98 -1.75 -25.25 17.83
N PHE A 99 -1.56 -24.41 16.80
CA PHE A 99 -2.36 -24.44 15.57
C PHE A 99 -2.02 -25.69 14.74
N THR A 100 -3.04 -26.48 14.41
CA THR A 100 -2.93 -27.63 13.50
C THR A 100 -3.57 -27.33 12.15
N HIS A 101 -2.85 -27.72 11.10
CA HIS A 101 -3.14 -27.67 9.66
C HIS A 101 -4.53 -28.21 9.27
N ASP A 102 -5.28 -27.48 8.44
CA ASP A 102 -6.45 -28.02 7.72
C ASP A 102 -6.04 -28.38 6.27
N PRO A 103 -5.96 -29.67 5.91
CA PRO A 103 -5.52 -30.12 4.59
C PRO A 103 -6.56 -30.03 3.47
N GLU A 104 -7.79 -29.58 3.72
CA GLU A 104 -8.87 -29.57 2.70
C GLU A 104 -9.10 -28.23 1.99
N ASP A 105 -8.26 -27.21 2.21
CA ASP A 105 -8.32 -25.95 1.44
C ASP A 105 -7.27 -25.90 0.31
N PRO A 106 -7.63 -26.27 -0.95
CA PRO A 106 -6.72 -26.20 -2.09
C PRO A 106 -6.32 -24.77 -2.47
N SER A 107 -7.04 -23.74 -2.01
CA SER A 107 -6.69 -22.34 -2.29
C SER A 107 -5.55 -21.84 -1.40
N ALA A 108 -5.47 -22.33 -0.16
CA ALA A 108 -4.37 -22.06 0.77
C ALA A 108 -3.03 -22.68 0.31
N ALA A 109 -3.06 -23.75 -0.49
CA ALA A 109 -1.87 -24.35 -1.09
C ALA A 109 -1.31 -23.54 -2.27
N VAL A 110 -2.17 -22.87 -3.06
CA VAL A 110 -1.77 -22.03 -4.22
C VAL A 110 -1.23 -20.66 -3.80
N LEU A 111 -1.51 -20.23 -2.56
CA LEU A 111 -1.03 -18.98 -1.97
C LEU A 111 0.39 -19.07 -1.39
N LYS A 112 1.00 -20.26 -1.34
CA LYS A 112 2.35 -20.47 -0.75
C LYS A 112 3.47 -20.73 -1.75
N GLU A 113 3.20 -20.92 -3.03
CA GLU A 113 4.27 -21.08 -4.03
C GLU A 113 4.91 -19.70 -4.35
N PRO A 114 6.24 -19.60 -4.44
CA PRO A 114 6.91 -18.38 -4.91
C PRO A 114 6.42 -17.96 -6.30
N TRP A 115 6.37 -16.64 -6.56
CA TRP A 115 5.88 -16.11 -7.83
C TRP A 115 6.62 -16.67 -9.05
N GLN A 116 7.94 -16.90 -8.94
CA GLN A 116 8.73 -17.47 -10.03
C GLN A 116 8.25 -18.88 -10.42
N GLU A 117 7.89 -19.71 -9.43
CA GLU A 117 7.39 -21.07 -9.66
C GLU A 117 5.99 -21.02 -10.28
N LYS A 118 5.13 -20.11 -9.80
CA LYS A 118 3.81 -19.87 -10.39
C LYS A 118 3.92 -19.44 -11.85
N GLU A 119 4.82 -18.51 -12.15
CA GLU A 119 5.06 -18.04 -13.52
C GLU A 119 5.51 -19.18 -14.43
N GLN A 120 6.47 -20.00 -13.98
CA GLN A 120 6.94 -21.16 -14.75
C GLN A 120 5.82 -22.17 -14.99
N ARG A 121 5.08 -22.56 -13.94
CA ARG A 121 3.98 -23.53 -14.02
C ARG A 121 2.86 -23.07 -14.95
N VAL A 122 2.50 -21.78 -14.89
CA VAL A 122 1.49 -21.19 -15.78
C VAL A 122 2.02 -21.09 -17.21
N ARG A 123 3.32 -20.80 -17.39
CA ARG A 123 3.95 -20.78 -18.72
C ARG A 123 3.93 -22.14 -19.39
N GLU A 124 4.31 -23.19 -18.66
CA GLU A 124 4.36 -24.58 -19.18
C GLU A 124 2.98 -25.10 -19.61
N SER A 125 1.92 -24.67 -18.93
CA SER A 125 0.53 -25.01 -19.27
C SER A 125 -0.13 -24.05 -20.27
N SER A 126 0.51 -22.93 -20.61
CA SER A 126 -0.05 -21.92 -21.51
C SER A 126 0.15 -22.31 -22.98
N PRO A 127 -0.90 -22.24 -23.82
CA PRO A 127 -0.75 -22.37 -25.28
C PRO A 127 0.24 -21.36 -25.88
N TYR A 128 0.43 -20.23 -25.21
CA TYR A 128 1.30 -19.13 -25.64
C TYR A 128 2.66 -19.11 -24.93
N GLY A 129 2.93 -20.07 -24.03
CA GLY A 129 4.14 -20.06 -23.19
C GLY A 129 5.45 -20.18 -23.95
N HIS A 130 5.41 -20.74 -25.16
CA HIS A 130 6.57 -20.86 -26.05
C HIS A 130 7.03 -19.51 -26.63
N LEU A 131 6.19 -18.46 -26.59
CA LEU A 131 6.55 -17.14 -27.11
C LEU A 131 7.61 -16.49 -26.21
N SER A 132 8.64 -15.89 -26.82
CA SER A 132 9.71 -15.19 -26.08
C SER A 132 9.22 -13.91 -25.39
N THR A 133 8.14 -13.31 -25.90
CA THR A 133 7.50 -12.11 -25.36
C THR A 133 6.44 -12.41 -24.30
N TRP A 134 6.15 -13.69 -24.04
CA TRP A 134 5.15 -14.08 -23.04
C TRP A 134 5.59 -13.63 -21.64
N LYS A 135 4.64 -13.03 -20.90
CA LYS A 135 4.83 -12.62 -19.51
C LYS A 135 3.54 -12.85 -18.72
N LEU A 136 3.68 -13.32 -17.49
CA LEU A 136 2.57 -13.38 -16.55
C LEU A 136 2.46 -12.07 -15.76
N LEU A 137 1.26 -11.52 -15.66
CA LEU A 137 0.96 -10.36 -14.82
C LEU A 137 -0.10 -10.75 -13.79
N SER A 138 -0.06 -10.10 -12.63
CA SER A 138 -1.05 -10.25 -11.57
C SER A 138 -1.69 -8.90 -11.27
N VAL A 139 -2.97 -8.90 -10.95
CA VAL A 139 -3.74 -7.70 -10.62
C VAL A 139 -4.84 -8.05 -9.62
N ILE A 140 -5.06 -7.16 -8.66
CA ILE A 140 -6.23 -7.20 -7.78
C ILE A 140 -7.29 -6.29 -8.40
N VAL A 141 -8.46 -6.86 -8.68
CA VAL A 141 -9.62 -6.11 -9.16
C VAL A 141 -10.47 -5.73 -7.95
N LYS A 142 -10.67 -4.43 -7.72
CA LYS A 142 -11.57 -3.92 -6.68
C LYS A 142 -12.82 -3.31 -7.32
N CYS A 143 -13.97 -3.82 -6.93
CA CYS A 143 -15.29 -3.34 -7.33
C CYS A 143 -16.05 -2.84 -6.10
N GLY A 144 -16.61 -1.64 -6.18
CA GLY A 144 -17.29 -0.97 -5.07
C GLY A 144 -16.41 -0.05 -4.22
N ASP A 145 -15.13 0.12 -4.56
CA ASP A 145 -14.15 0.91 -3.81
C ASP A 145 -13.61 2.09 -4.63
N ASP A 146 -13.55 3.28 -4.03
CA ASP A 146 -12.90 4.45 -4.61
C ASP A 146 -11.38 4.45 -4.36
N LEU A 147 -10.60 4.10 -5.39
CA LEU A 147 -9.14 4.00 -5.29
C LEU A 147 -8.39 5.33 -5.44
N ARG A 148 -9.07 6.47 -5.57
CA ARG A 148 -8.39 7.76 -5.81
C ARG A 148 -7.54 8.21 -4.61
N GLN A 149 -7.95 7.88 -3.38
CA GLN A 149 -7.12 8.12 -2.19
C GLN A 149 -5.88 7.22 -2.19
N GLU A 150 -6.05 5.95 -2.56
CA GLU A 150 -4.96 4.98 -2.70
C GLU A 150 -3.93 5.42 -3.75
N LEU A 151 -4.42 5.92 -4.89
CA LEU A 151 -3.58 6.45 -5.97
C LEU A 151 -2.76 7.65 -5.47
N MET A 152 -3.38 8.58 -4.76
CA MET A 152 -2.69 9.73 -4.18
C MET A 152 -1.62 9.29 -3.17
N ALA A 153 -1.91 8.29 -2.32
CA ALA A 153 -0.94 7.73 -1.40
C ALA A 153 0.25 7.12 -2.15
N SER A 154 0.01 6.32 -3.19
CA SER A 154 1.07 5.75 -4.03
C SER A 154 1.95 6.83 -4.69
N GLN A 155 1.36 7.92 -5.19
CA GLN A 155 2.13 9.06 -5.71
C GLN A 155 2.98 9.74 -4.64
N LEU A 156 2.47 9.90 -3.41
CA LEU A 156 3.23 10.43 -2.29
C LEU A 156 4.38 9.49 -1.90
N LEU A 157 4.15 8.18 -1.88
CA LEU A 157 5.21 7.18 -1.65
C LEU A 157 6.34 7.31 -2.68
N GLN A 158 6.01 7.45 -3.97
CA GLN A 158 7.00 7.67 -5.03
C GLN A 158 7.78 8.98 -4.80
N MET A 159 7.10 10.05 -4.36
CA MET A 159 7.74 11.32 -4.07
C MET A 159 8.74 11.21 -2.92
N PHE A 160 8.34 10.58 -1.81
CA PHE A 160 9.24 10.32 -0.67
C PHE A 160 10.43 9.46 -1.09
N GLN A 161 10.20 8.40 -1.86
CA GLN A 161 11.25 7.54 -2.38
C GLN A 161 12.29 8.35 -3.18
N LYS A 162 11.82 9.21 -4.08
CA LYS A 162 12.69 10.08 -4.88
C LYS A 162 13.49 11.04 -4.00
N ILE A 163 12.85 11.66 -3.00
CA ILE A 163 13.51 12.59 -2.06
C ILE A 163 14.64 11.90 -1.30
N TRP A 164 14.38 10.72 -0.72
CA TRP A 164 15.40 10.00 0.03
C TRP A 164 16.53 9.47 -0.85
N GLN A 165 16.26 9.12 -2.11
CA GLN A 165 17.30 8.80 -3.09
C GLN A 165 18.19 10.01 -3.41
N MET A 166 17.60 11.19 -3.61
CA MET A 166 18.36 12.44 -3.88
C MET A 166 19.25 12.84 -2.69
N GLU A 167 18.76 12.65 -1.46
CA GLU A 167 19.48 12.99 -0.23
C GLU A 167 20.36 11.84 0.29
N HIS A 168 20.46 10.73 -0.45
CA HIS A 168 21.22 9.53 -0.07
C HIS A 168 20.84 8.96 1.30
N VAL A 169 19.58 9.12 1.71
CA VAL A 169 19.05 8.52 2.94
C VAL A 169 18.59 7.10 2.60
N PRO A 170 19.12 6.06 3.27
CA PRO A 170 18.86 4.67 2.88
C PRO A 170 17.55 4.15 3.48
N LEU A 171 16.48 4.92 3.28
CA LEU A 171 15.10 4.54 3.56
C LEU A 171 14.52 3.80 2.37
N TRP A 172 13.64 2.84 2.65
CA TRP A 172 13.08 2.00 1.62
C TRP A 172 11.55 2.00 1.65
N VAL A 173 10.93 2.16 0.48
CA VAL A 173 9.48 2.08 0.30
C VAL A 173 9.15 1.36 -0.99
N HIS A 174 7.96 0.77 -1.04
CA HIS A 174 7.45 0.10 -2.23
C HIS A 174 6.11 0.73 -2.68
N PRO A 175 6.15 1.73 -3.57
CA PRO A 175 4.95 2.24 -4.22
C PRO A 175 4.44 1.21 -5.23
N TYR A 176 3.24 0.67 -5.00
CA TYR A 176 2.56 -0.22 -5.94
C TYR A 176 1.60 0.56 -6.84
N LYS A 177 1.42 0.09 -8.08
CA LYS A 177 0.58 0.77 -9.07
C LYS A 177 -0.89 0.65 -8.74
N ILE A 178 -1.58 1.77 -8.91
CA ILE A 178 -3.03 1.91 -8.79
C ILE A 178 -3.56 2.45 -10.11
N LEU A 179 -4.61 1.83 -10.64
CA LEU A 179 -5.35 2.34 -11.79
C LEU A 179 -6.80 2.56 -11.39
N CYS A 180 -7.21 3.81 -11.26
CA CYS A 180 -8.61 4.17 -11.07
C CYS A 180 -9.35 4.03 -12.41
N LEU A 181 -10.36 3.16 -12.47
CA LEU A 181 -11.19 2.97 -13.67
C LEU A 181 -12.46 3.83 -13.60
N SER A 182 -13.03 3.97 -12.40
CA SER A 182 -14.20 4.81 -12.11
C SER A 182 -14.07 5.43 -10.71
N ASN A 183 -15.17 6.00 -10.20
CA ASN A 183 -15.26 6.50 -8.83
C ASN A 183 -15.50 5.40 -7.78
N ASP A 184 -15.67 4.14 -8.22
CA ASP A 184 -16.03 2.99 -7.40
C ASP A 184 -15.40 1.67 -7.91
N SER A 185 -14.41 1.76 -8.79
CA SER A 185 -13.68 0.59 -9.26
C SER A 185 -12.26 0.94 -9.70
N GLY A 186 -11.39 -0.05 -9.59
CA GLY A 186 -10.03 0.07 -10.10
C GLY A 186 -9.20 -1.19 -9.91
N LEU A 187 -7.94 -1.08 -10.32
CA LEU A 187 -6.96 -2.16 -10.29
C LEU A 187 -5.80 -1.80 -9.38
N ILE A 188 -5.30 -2.79 -8.65
CA ILE A 188 -4.16 -2.68 -7.75
C ILE A 188 -3.11 -3.72 -8.16
N GLU A 189 -1.85 -3.30 -8.27
CA GLU A 189 -0.71 -4.20 -8.40
C GLU A 189 -0.47 -4.93 -7.07
N PRO A 190 -0.60 -6.27 -7.01
CA PRO A 190 -0.38 -7.01 -5.79
C PRO A 190 1.11 -7.06 -5.43
N ILE A 191 1.38 -7.03 -4.13
CA ILE A 191 2.72 -7.31 -3.60
C ILE A 191 2.92 -8.82 -3.60
N LEU A 192 3.93 -9.26 -4.35
CA LEU A 192 4.26 -10.68 -4.51
C LEU A 192 5.26 -11.13 -3.44
N ASN A 193 5.28 -12.44 -3.17
CA ASN A 193 6.24 -13.09 -2.24
C ASN A 193 6.22 -12.46 -0.83
N THR A 194 5.02 -12.25 -0.30
CA THR A 194 4.83 -11.79 1.08
C THR A 194 4.75 -12.99 2.01
N ILE A 195 5.45 -12.90 3.14
CA ILE A 195 5.53 -13.95 4.15
C ILE A 195 4.92 -13.45 5.47
N SER A 196 4.52 -14.38 6.32
CA SER A 196 4.16 -14.06 7.71
C SER A 196 5.43 -13.83 8.53
N LEU A 197 5.35 -13.03 9.60
CA LEU A 197 6.48 -12.55 10.42
C LEU A 197 7.38 -13.66 11.01
N HIS A 198 6.96 -14.93 10.99
CA HIS A 198 7.64 -16.04 11.65
C HIS A 198 8.72 -16.71 10.78
N GLN A 199 9.97 -16.39 11.12
CA GLN A 199 11.15 -17.28 11.13
C GLN A 199 11.57 -17.98 9.82
N GLU A 200 12.04 -17.20 8.82
CA GLU A 200 12.65 -17.76 7.60
C GLU A 200 14.13 -17.38 7.35
N TYR A 201 14.70 -16.46 8.15
CA TYR A 201 16.02 -15.88 7.83
C TYR A 201 17.23 -16.58 8.47
N GLY A 202 17.02 -17.75 9.09
CA GLY A 202 18.09 -18.51 9.73
C GLY A 202 18.56 -17.93 11.08
N PRO A 203 19.75 -18.33 11.58
CA PRO A 203 20.29 -17.85 12.85
C PRO A 203 20.55 -16.34 12.87
N MET A 204 20.44 -15.72 14.05
CA MET A 204 20.56 -14.26 14.27
C MET A 204 21.90 -13.65 13.80
N ASN A 205 22.96 -14.45 13.69
CA ASN A 205 24.28 -14.04 13.25
C ASN A 205 24.57 -14.38 11.77
N SER A 206 23.59 -14.91 11.04
CA SER A 206 23.74 -15.21 9.62
C SER A 206 23.67 -13.95 8.78
N GLU A 207 24.37 -13.93 7.64
CA GLU A 207 24.32 -12.81 6.69
C GLU A 207 22.90 -12.56 6.18
N ALA A 208 22.12 -13.63 5.98
CA ALA A 208 20.73 -13.56 5.57
C ALA A 208 19.86 -12.84 6.62
N PHE A 209 19.98 -13.22 7.90
CA PHE A 209 19.28 -12.55 8.99
C PHE A 209 19.68 -11.08 9.11
N LEU A 210 20.98 -10.78 9.13
CA LEU A 210 21.46 -9.40 9.28
C LEU A 210 21.02 -8.50 8.12
N SER A 211 20.99 -9.04 6.89
CA SER A 211 20.49 -8.33 5.71
C SER A 211 18.97 -8.08 5.80
N ALA A 212 18.21 -9.10 6.18
CA ALA A 212 16.75 -8.97 6.36
C ALA A 212 16.39 -8.00 7.49
N GLN A 213 17.10 -8.04 8.62
CA GLN A 213 16.93 -7.11 9.74
C GLN A 213 17.22 -5.67 9.30
N LYS A 214 18.29 -5.45 8.53
CA LYS A 214 18.59 -4.13 7.96
C LYS A 214 17.47 -3.64 7.04
N ASN A 215 17.00 -4.49 6.14
CA ASN A 215 15.89 -4.19 5.22
C ASN A 215 14.60 -3.85 6.00
N PHE A 216 14.32 -4.60 7.07
CA PHE A 216 13.22 -4.34 7.99
C PHE A 216 13.34 -2.96 8.63
N VAL A 217 14.50 -2.62 9.21
CA VAL A 217 14.74 -1.32 9.84
C VAL A 217 14.56 -0.17 8.85
N GLN A 218 15.13 -0.28 7.65
CA GLN A 218 15.07 0.76 6.61
C GLN A 218 13.66 1.00 6.08
N SER A 219 12.88 -0.06 5.91
CA SER A 219 11.49 0.03 5.47
C SER A 219 10.55 0.48 6.59
N CYS A 220 10.74 -0.05 7.80
CA CYS A 220 9.97 0.37 8.98
C CYS A 220 10.14 1.86 9.25
N ALA A 221 11.37 2.38 9.27
CA ALA A 221 11.63 3.81 9.48
C ALA A 221 10.93 4.68 8.42
N ALA A 222 10.94 4.24 7.17
CA ALA A 222 10.33 4.96 6.05
C ALA A 222 8.80 5.04 6.20
N TYR A 223 8.15 3.88 6.44
CA TYR A 223 6.71 3.84 6.61
C TYR A 223 6.23 4.51 7.91
N CYS A 224 7.00 4.48 9.00
CA CYS A 224 6.73 5.27 10.21
C CYS A 224 6.68 6.78 9.88
N LEU A 225 7.70 7.27 9.17
CA LEU A 225 7.79 8.68 8.78
C LEU A 225 6.65 9.08 7.83
N ILE A 226 6.30 8.23 6.87
CA ILE A 226 5.16 8.47 5.97
C ILE A 226 3.85 8.48 6.76
N CYS A 227 3.59 7.48 7.60
CA CYS A 227 2.39 7.42 8.43
C CYS A 227 2.22 8.69 9.27
N TYR A 228 3.32 9.17 9.85
CA TYR A 228 3.33 10.45 10.56
C TYR A 228 2.98 11.63 9.66
N LEU A 229 3.73 11.83 8.57
CA LEU A 229 3.61 12.99 7.69
C LEU A 229 2.26 13.05 6.98
N ILE A 230 1.76 11.95 6.42
CA ILE A 230 0.48 11.95 5.68
C ILE A 230 -0.71 11.52 6.53
N GLN A 231 -0.50 11.26 7.83
CA GLN A 231 -1.53 10.81 8.78
C GLN A 231 -2.29 9.60 8.27
N VAL A 232 -1.55 8.54 7.92
CA VAL A 232 -2.16 7.24 7.62
C VAL A 232 -2.82 6.72 8.90
N LYS A 233 -4.09 6.33 8.80
CA LYS A 233 -4.90 5.75 9.87
C LYS A 233 -5.19 4.28 9.58
N ASP A 234 -5.84 3.61 10.53
CA ASP A 234 -6.23 2.20 10.39
C ASP A 234 -5.00 1.31 10.15
N ARG A 235 -3.95 1.49 10.95
CA ARG A 235 -2.73 0.67 10.86
C ARG A 235 -2.85 -0.50 11.81
N HIS A 236 -3.21 -1.65 11.27
CA HIS A 236 -3.22 -2.94 11.96
C HIS A 236 -2.34 -3.97 11.21
N ASN A 237 -2.11 -5.13 11.81
CA ASN A 237 -1.22 -6.15 11.24
C ASN A 237 -1.66 -6.62 9.84
N GLY A 238 -2.97 -6.72 9.57
CA GLY A 238 -3.48 -7.01 8.22
C GLY A 238 -3.14 -5.98 7.13
N ASN A 239 -2.74 -4.76 7.50
CA ASN A 239 -2.32 -3.70 6.56
C ASN A 239 -0.79 -3.57 6.45
N ILE A 240 -0.05 -4.47 7.09
CA ILE A 240 1.42 -4.46 7.11
C ILE A 240 1.89 -5.83 6.62
N LEU A 241 2.51 -5.82 5.44
CA LEU A 241 3.07 -7.01 4.81
C LEU A 241 4.57 -7.09 5.10
N LEU A 242 5.09 -8.31 5.22
CA LEU A 242 6.52 -8.57 5.22
C LEU A 242 6.88 -9.28 3.92
N LYS A 243 7.84 -8.75 3.18
CA LYS A 243 8.37 -9.39 1.96
C LYS A 243 9.43 -10.42 2.33
N SER A 244 9.63 -11.42 1.48
CA SER A 244 10.63 -12.49 1.65
C SER A 244 12.09 -12.02 1.75
N ASP A 245 12.39 -10.76 1.50
CA ASP A 245 13.72 -10.15 1.63
C ASP A 245 13.87 -9.31 2.93
N GLY A 246 12.87 -9.33 3.80
CA GLY A 246 12.87 -8.64 5.09
C GLY A 246 12.26 -7.24 5.06
N HIS A 247 11.86 -6.71 3.91
CA HIS A 247 11.22 -5.39 3.88
C HIS A 247 9.77 -5.44 4.35
N LEU A 248 9.41 -4.45 5.17
CA LEU A 248 8.06 -4.15 5.59
C LEU A 248 7.38 -3.25 4.55
N ILE A 249 6.12 -3.54 4.22
CA ILE A 249 5.32 -2.80 3.24
C ILE A 249 3.95 -2.50 3.82
N HIS A 250 3.57 -1.22 3.92
CA HIS A 250 2.19 -0.86 4.25
C HIS A 250 1.32 -0.91 3.00
N ILE A 251 0.12 -1.44 3.16
CA ILE A 251 -0.94 -1.46 2.14
C ILE A 251 -2.21 -0.78 2.66
N ASP A 252 -3.18 -0.60 1.77
CA ASP A 252 -4.51 -0.04 2.06
C ASP A 252 -4.43 1.37 2.68
N PHE A 253 -4.17 2.38 1.88
CA PHE A 253 -4.14 3.79 2.27
C PHE A 253 -5.52 4.47 2.15
N GLY A 254 -6.62 3.74 2.33
CA GLY A 254 -7.98 4.29 2.27
C GLY A 254 -8.29 5.37 3.30
N PHE A 255 -7.51 5.46 4.39
CA PHE A 255 -7.67 6.44 5.45
C PHE A 255 -6.40 7.26 5.66
N ILE A 256 -6.29 8.39 4.97
CA ILE A 256 -5.17 9.32 5.07
C ILE A 256 -5.61 10.75 5.37
N LEU A 257 -4.67 11.58 5.82
CA LEU A 257 -4.83 13.00 6.12
C LEU A 257 -5.92 13.27 7.16
N SER A 258 -7.10 13.73 6.73
CA SER A 258 -8.23 14.07 7.61
C SER A 258 -9.28 12.96 7.73
N THR A 259 -9.17 11.86 6.97
CA THR A 259 -10.09 10.72 7.09
C THR A 259 -9.69 9.83 8.26
N SER A 260 -10.66 9.40 9.06
CA SER A 260 -10.47 8.37 10.10
C SER A 260 -11.59 7.34 10.02
N PRO A 261 -11.31 6.05 10.31
CA PRO A 261 -12.35 5.03 10.40
C PRO A 261 -13.37 5.40 11.49
N LYS A 262 -14.65 5.48 11.12
CA LYS A 262 -15.81 5.63 12.03
C LYS A 262 -15.72 6.80 13.03
N ASN A 263 -14.93 7.85 12.75
CA ASN A 263 -14.70 9.01 13.64
C ASN A 263 -14.27 8.63 15.07
N LEU A 264 -13.62 7.48 15.23
CA LEU A 264 -13.42 6.92 16.56
C LEU A 264 -12.36 7.67 17.40
N GLY A 265 -11.54 8.52 16.78
CA GLY A 265 -10.58 9.39 17.50
C GLY A 265 -9.54 8.64 18.34
N PHE A 266 -9.45 7.31 18.22
CA PHE A 266 -8.64 6.46 19.10
C PHE A 266 -7.14 6.49 18.78
N GLU A 267 -6.75 6.93 17.59
CA GLU A 267 -5.37 6.84 17.12
C GLU A 267 -4.59 8.13 17.41
N THR A 268 -4.14 8.25 18.66
CA THR A 268 -3.27 9.33 19.16
C THR A 268 -1.78 9.08 18.89
N SER A 269 -1.43 7.85 18.48
CA SER A 269 -0.04 7.47 18.22
C SER A 269 0.45 8.07 16.89
N PRO A 270 1.70 8.57 16.82
CA PRO A 270 2.29 9.07 15.57
C PRO A 270 2.34 8.01 14.46
N PHE A 271 2.64 6.76 14.82
CA PHE A 271 2.67 5.59 13.93
C PHE A 271 2.65 4.30 14.76
N LYS A 272 2.32 3.18 14.12
CA LYS A 272 2.37 1.85 14.76
C LYS A 272 3.82 1.38 14.92
N LEU A 273 4.23 1.12 16.16
CA LEU A 273 5.52 0.51 16.50
C LEU A 273 5.29 -0.50 17.62
N THR A 274 5.19 -1.78 17.27
CA THR A 274 4.87 -2.85 18.22
C THR A 274 6.12 -3.33 18.96
N SER A 275 5.93 -3.99 20.11
CA SER A 275 7.04 -4.63 20.83
C SER A 275 7.74 -5.68 19.96
N GLU A 276 7.00 -6.41 19.12
CA GLU A 276 7.55 -7.38 18.16
C GLU A 276 8.48 -6.70 17.14
N PHE A 277 8.15 -5.50 16.64
CA PHE A 277 9.02 -4.77 15.73
C PHE A 277 10.32 -4.38 16.43
N VAL A 278 10.24 -3.92 17.68
CA VAL A 278 11.41 -3.57 18.49
C VAL A 278 12.26 -4.82 18.78
N GLU A 279 11.65 -5.97 19.05
CA GLU A 279 12.35 -7.25 19.21
C GLU A 279 13.07 -7.68 17.93
N ILE A 280 12.46 -7.51 16.75
CA ILE A 280 13.12 -7.76 15.45
C ILE A 280 14.34 -6.86 15.28
N MET A 281 14.28 -5.61 15.75
CA MET A 281 15.43 -4.70 15.74
C MET A 281 16.53 -5.11 16.75
N GLY A 282 16.26 -6.06 17.66
CA GLY A 282 17.20 -6.50 18.69
C GLY A 282 16.99 -5.85 20.06
N GLY A 283 15.87 -5.14 20.26
CA GLY A 283 15.52 -4.46 21.50
C GLY A 283 15.70 -2.94 21.43
N ASP A 284 15.13 -2.24 22.40
CA ASP A 284 15.10 -0.77 22.51
C ASP A 284 16.46 -0.11 22.82
N TYR A 285 17.45 -0.90 23.23
CA TYR A 285 18.83 -0.47 23.45
C TYR A 285 19.82 -1.00 22.40
N SER A 286 19.33 -1.58 21.31
CA SER A 286 20.17 -2.16 20.26
C SER A 286 20.70 -1.12 19.27
N ASP A 287 21.84 -1.43 18.63
CA ASP A 287 22.42 -0.60 17.57
C ASP A 287 21.45 -0.40 16.40
N MET A 288 20.65 -1.41 16.06
CA MET A 288 19.67 -1.34 14.98
C MET A 288 18.45 -0.49 15.35
N PHE A 289 18.06 -0.45 16.62
CA PHE A 289 17.01 0.46 17.09
C PHE A 289 17.49 1.92 17.13
N GLU A 290 18.75 2.16 17.52
CA GLU A 290 19.35 3.50 17.37
C GLU A 290 19.48 3.90 15.91
N TYR A 291 19.90 2.98 15.03
CA TYR A 291 19.94 3.21 13.59
C TYR A 291 18.54 3.53 13.03
N PHE A 292 17.48 2.85 13.48
CA PHE A 292 16.10 3.17 13.14
C PHE A 292 15.74 4.63 13.49
N LYS A 293 16.07 5.10 14.69
CA LYS A 293 15.83 6.50 15.09
C LYS A 293 16.62 7.50 14.24
N ILE A 294 17.88 7.19 13.94
CA ILE A 294 18.72 8.00 13.04
C ILE A 294 18.09 8.09 11.65
N LEU A 295 17.58 6.98 11.11
CA LEU A 295 16.92 6.97 9.80
C LEU A 295 15.64 7.79 9.76
N ILE A 296 14.82 7.76 10.82
CA ILE A 296 13.65 8.64 10.92
C ILE A 296 14.08 10.11 10.90
N LEU A 297 15.10 10.48 11.68
CA LEU A 297 15.61 11.85 11.73
C LEU A 297 16.15 12.31 10.37
N GLN A 298 17.02 11.52 9.75
CA GLN A 298 17.58 11.81 8.43
C GLN A 298 16.49 11.90 7.35
N GLY A 299 15.53 10.98 7.38
CA GLY A 299 14.39 10.99 6.47
C GLY A 299 13.52 12.22 6.63
N LEU A 300 13.27 12.67 7.86
CA LEU A 300 12.48 13.86 8.16
C LEU A 300 13.20 15.13 7.71
N ILE A 301 14.52 15.22 7.94
CA ILE A 301 15.35 16.33 7.45
C ILE A 301 15.33 16.38 5.93
N ALA A 302 15.49 15.24 5.25
CA ALA A 302 15.38 15.16 3.79
C ALA A 302 14.00 15.60 3.29
N ALA A 303 12.92 15.11 3.92
CA ALA A 303 11.55 15.51 3.57
C ALA A 303 11.31 17.02 3.78
N ARG A 304 11.92 17.63 4.81
CA ARG A 304 11.85 19.09 5.05
C ARG A 304 12.51 19.91 3.95
N LYS A 305 13.69 19.49 3.48
CA LYS A 305 14.41 20.17 2.40
C LYS A 305 13.60 20.22 1.10
N HIS A 306 12.79 19.19 0.85
CA HIS A 306 12.02 18.99 -0.39
C HIS A 306 10.49 19.02 -0.15
N GLN A 307 10.01 19.71 0.90
CA GLN A 307 8.58 19.78 1.20
C GLN A 307 7.78 20.44 0.06
N ASP A 308 8.42 21.27 -0.73
CA ASP A 308 7.91 21.94 -1.93
C ASP A 308 7.64 20.97 -3.09
N MET A 309 8.11 19.72 -3.01
CA MET A 309 7.69 18.66 -3.93
C MET A 309 6.44 17.92 -3.43
N ILE A 310 6.25 17.83 -2.10
CA ILE A 310 5.17 17.05 -1.47
C ILE A 310 3.90 17.89 -1.31
N ILE A 311 4.03 19.10 -0.78
CA ILE A 311 2.91 19.98 -0.46
C ILE A 311 2.10 20.33 -1.72
N PRO A 312 2.70 20.76 -2.84
CA PRO A 312 1.92 21.11 -4.03
C PRO A 312 1.16 19.94 -4.62
N LEU A 313 1.69 18.71 -4.54
CA LEU A 313 0.98 17.51 -4.98
C LEU A 313 -0.35 17.36 -4.22
N VAL A 314 -0.31 17.51 -2.88
CA VAL A 314 -1.51 17.43 -2.05
C VAL A 314 -2.45 18.64 -2.29
N GLU A 315 -1.91 19.83 -2.52
CA GLU A 315 -2.70 21.04 -2.84
C GLU A 315 -3.44 20.92 -4.18
N ILE A 316 -2.78 20.38 -5.20
CA ILE A 316 -3.38 20.11 -6.52
C ILE A 316 -4.48 19.05 -6.37
N MET A 317 -4.18 17.93 -5.70
CA MET A 317 -5.15 16.84 -5.50
C MET A 317 -6.36 17.25 -4.65
N ARG A 318 -6.21 18.26 -3.78
CA ARG A 318 -7.34 18.87 -3.06
C ARG A 318 -8.24 19.70 -3.97
N SER A 319 -7.68 20.31 -5.01
CA SER A 319 -8.40 21.28 -5.85
C SER A 319 -9.45 20.57 -6.72
N GLY A 320 -10.73 20.82 -6.43
CA GLY A 320 -11.85 20.19 -7.16
C GLY A 320 -12.19 18.77 -6.71
N SER A 321 -11.52 18.25 -5.67
CA SER A 321 -11.74 16.90 -5.15
C SER A 321 -12.81 16.84 -4.07
N GLN A 322 -13.68 15.84 -4.14
CA GLN A 322 -14.67 15.51 -3.11
C GLN A 322 -14.18 14.38 -2.18
N LEU A 323 -12.89 14.05 -2.21
CA LEU A 323 -12.37 12.93 -1.45
C LEU A 323 -12.47 13.18 0.06
N PRO A 324 -12.85 12.15 0.85
CA PRO A 324 -12.96 12.24 2.30
C PRO A 324 -11.74 12.82 3.02
N CYS A 325 -10.52 12.58 2.50
CA CYS A 325 -9.26 13.04 3.09
C CYS A 325 -9.10 14.56 3.10
N PHE A 326 -9.89 15.26 2.29
CA PHE A 326 -9.90 16.72 2.17
C PHE A 326 -11.13 17.39 2.79
N LYS A 327 -11.92 16.68 3.61
CA LYS A 327 -13.09 17.24 4.31
C LYS A 327 -12.78 18.50 5.11
N SER A 328 -11.58 18.61 5.67
CA SER A 328 -11.13 19.79 6.43
C SER A 328 -10.55 20.91 5.55
N GLY A 329 -10.63 20.78 4.22
CA GLY A 329 -10.26 21.79 3.24
C GLY A 329 -8.82 22.29 3.40
N ALA A 330 -8.65 23.60 3.53
CA ALA A 330 -7.33 24.22 3.68
C ALA A 330 -6.61 23.76 4.96
N ALA A 331 -7.34 23.43 6.03
CA ALA A 331 -6.74 22.96 7.28
C ALA A 331 -5.99 21.64 7.10
N THR A 332 -6.42 20.77 6.19
CA THR A 332 -5.72 19.52 5.86
C THR A 332 -4.28 19.79 5.41
N VAL A 333 -4.10 20.76 4.51
CA VAL A 333 -2.78 21.13 3.98
C VAL A 333 -1.96 21.87 5.03
N GLN A 334 -2.57 22.76 5.82
CA GLN A 334 -1.86 23.46 6.90
C GLN A 334 -1.35 22.49 7.97
N ASN A 335 -2.16 21.49 8.35
CA ASN A 335 -1.75 20.44 9.28
C ASN A 335 -0.66 19.54 8.68
N LEU A 336 -0.67 19.31 7.36
CA LEU A 336 0.44 18.63 6.68
C LEU A 336 1.73 19.46 6.78
N LYS A 337 1.67 20.75 6.43
CA LYS A 337 2.81 21.67 6.54
C LYS A 337 3.39 21.72 7.96
N SER A 338 2.52 21.77 8.97
CA SER A 338 2.98 21.84 10.37
C SER A 338 3.78 20.61 10.81
N ARG A 339 3.50 19.43 10.25
CA ARG A 339 4.23 18.17 10.56
C ARG A 339 5.64 18.11 9.99
N PHE A 340 6.02 19.02 9.08
CA PHE A 340 7.40 19.15 8.65
C PHE A 340 8.26 19.93 9.66
N HIS A 341 7.67 20.59 10.66
CA HIS A 341 8.41 21.32 11.70
C HIS A 341 9.47 22.29 11.17
N MET A 342 9.10 23.09 10.17
CA MET A 342 10.05 24.01 9.50
C MET A 342 10.72 25.01 10.43
N ASN A 343 10.10 25.29 11.58
CA ASN A 343 10.61 26.23 12.58
C ASN A 343 11.54 25.58 13.63
N MET A 344 11.79 24.26 13.55
CA MET A 344 12.66 23.55 14.49
C MET A 344 14.09 23.39 13.96
N THR A 345 15.08 23.46 14.86
CA THR A 345 16.47 23.08 14.57
C THR A 345 16.61 21.55 14.45
N GLU A 346 17.75 21.06 13.96
CA GLU A 346 18.00 19.61 13.88
C GLU A 346 18.06 18.96 15.28
N GLU A 347 18.61 19.66 16.29
CA GLU A 347 18.62 19.19 17.68
C GLU A 347 17.19 19.07 18.24
N GLN A 348 16.33 20.05 17.96
CA GLN A 348 14.92 19.99 18.35
C GLN A 348 14.16 18.88 17.62
N LEU A 349 14.47 18.63 16.34
CA LEU A 349 13.92 17.50 15.62
C LEU A 349 14.34 16.17 16.22
N GLN A 350 15.60 16.03 16.63
CA GLN A 350 16.07 14.79 17.26
C GLN A 350 15.26 14.48 18.53
N LEU A 351 14.98 15.50 19.35
CA LEU A 351 14.10 15.37 20.51
C LEU A 351 12.67 15.00 20.12
N GLU A 352 12.11 15.60 19.07
CA GLU A 352 10.77 15.27 18.59
C GLU A 352 10.70 13.84 18.03
N VAL A 353 11.73 13.36 17.32
CA VAL A 353 11.83 11.97 16.86
C VAL A 353 11.85 11.00 18.04
N ASN A 354 12.67 11.25 19.05
CA ASN A 354 12.70 10.42 20.26
C ASN A 354 11.32 10.36 20.93
N LYS A 355 10.66 11.51 21.09
CA LYS A 355 9.31 11.59 21.65
C LYS A 355 8.27 10.84 20.81
N MET A 356 8.35 10.93 19.48
CA MET A 356 7.45 10.17 18.58
C MET A 356 7.64 8.67 18.72
N VAL A 357 8.89 8.20 18.81
CA VAL A 357 9.22 6.78 18.94
C VAL A 357 8.75 6.24 20.30
N GLU A 358 9.07 6.93 21.40
CA GLU A 358 8.62 6.56 22.76
C GLU A 358 7.08 6.54 22.86
N GLY A 359 6.42 7.57 22.32
CA GLY A 359 4.96 7.64 22.28
C GLY A 359 4.32 6.54 21.44
N SER A 360 5.03 6.01 20.45
CA SER A 360 4.56 4.92 19.59
C SER A 360 4.74 3.54 20.25
N MET A 361 5.90 3.28 20.87
CA MET A 361 6.19 2.02 21.56
C MET A 361 5.23 1.71 22.71
N HIS A 362 4.85 2.74 23.48
CA HIS A 362 3.99 2.59 24.67
C HIS A 362 2.51 2.83 24.39
N SER A 363 2.12 2.88 23.11
CA SER A 363 0.74 3.13 22.72
C SER A 363 -0.17 1.95 23.08
N LEU A 364 -0.93 2.11 24.17
CA LEU A 364 -2.02 1.21 24.54
C LEU A 364 -3.15 1.21 23.50
N SER A 365 -3.37 2.34 22.81
CA SER A 365 -4.39 2.46 21.78
C SER A 365 -4.11 1.55 20.57
N THR A 366 -2.85 1.39 20.19
CA THR A 366 -2.46 0.47 19.11
C THR A 366 -2.80 -0.98 19.46
N LYS A 367 -2.45 -1.43 20.68
CA LYS A 367 -2.76 -2.79 21.15
C LYS A 367 -4.26 -3.05 21.26
N LEU A 368 -5.01 -2.06 21.74
CA LEU A 368 -6.47 -2.16 21.81
C LEU A 368 -7.12 -2.20 20.42
N TYR A 369 -6.56 -1.46 19.45
CA TYR A 369 -7.07 -1.44 18.09
C TYR A 369 -6.80 -2.75 17.34
N ASP A 370 -5.61 -3.33 17.50
CA ASP A 370 -5.31 -4.67 16.97
C ASP A 370 -6.25 -5.71 17.58
N GLY A 371 -6.48 -5.65 18.90
CA GLY A 371 -7.47 -6.48 19.56
C GLY A 371 -8.87 -6.31 18.97
N PHE A 372 -9.31 -5.07 18.73
CA PHE A 372 -10.60 -4.80 18.08
C PHE A 372 -10.67 -5.40 16.67
N GLN A 373 -9.63 -5.25 15.86
CA GLN A 373 -9.54 -5.81 14.51
C GLN A 373 -9.52 -7.35 14.55
N TYR A 374 -8.84 -7.95 15.50
CA TYR A 374 -8.89 -9.39 15.74
C TYR A 374 -10.30 -9.88 16.07
N PHE A 375 -10.98 -9.21 17.02
CA PHE A 375 -12.33 -9.62 17.42
C PHE A 375 -13.39 -9.40 16.34
N THR A 376 -13.25 -8.36 15.52
CA THR A 376 -14.26 -8.01 14.51
C THR A 376 -14.01 -8.66 13.16
N ASN A 377 -12.74 -8.79 12.76
CA ASN A 377 -12.35 -9.19 11.42
C ASN A 377 -11.40 -10.42 11.39
N GLY A 378 -11.03 -10.98 12.55
CA GLY A 378 -10.16 -12.16 12.64
C GLY A 378 -8.68 -11.89 12.30
N ILE A 379 -8.25 -10.63 12.28
CA ILE A 379 -6.89 -10.21 11.90
C ILE A 379 -6.01 -10.18 13.15
N LEU A 380 -5.03 -11.08 13.24
CA LEU A 380 -4.05 -11.20 14.33
C LEU A 380 -2.97 -10.12 14.30
#